data_AF-A0A9D0VFR6-F1
#
_entry.id   AF-A0A9D0VFR6-F1
#
_cell.length_a   1.000
_cell.length_b   1.000
_cell.length_c   1.000
_cell.angle_alpha   90.00
_cell.angle_beta   90.00
_cell.angle_gamma   90.00
#
_symmetry.space_group_name_H-M   'P 1'
#
loop_
_entity.id
_entity.type
_entity.pdbx_description
1 polymer ?
#
loop_
_entity_poly.entity_id
_entity_poly.type
_entity_poly.pdbx_seq_one_letter_code
_entity_poly.pdbx_strand_id
1 'polypeptide(L)' 'MWSPVPEGVWSPGGIVSYPLEHIFKEVAFLAYHFHWPRDDLLEMTHRERHQWVREVSEINEKINKTR' A
#
# COMPACT_ATOMS: atom_id res chain seq x y z
N MET A 1 5.75 -28.02 14.29
CA MET A 1 4.59 -27.53 15.06
C MET A 1 4.46 -26.05 14.74
N TRP A 2 3.75 -25.76 13.66
CA TRP A 2 3.55 -24.41 13.14
C TRP A 2 2.17 -23.95 13.64
N SER A 3 2.11 -22.78 14.27
CA SER A 3 0.84 -22.14 14.63
C SER A 3 0.63 -20.93 13.73
N PRO A 4 -0.49 -20.80 13.01
CA PRO A 4 -0.78 -19.61 12.22
C PRO A 4 -1.19 -18.45 13.14
N VAL A 5 -0.64 -17.27 12.87
CA VAL A 5 -1.02 -16.02 13.53
C VAL A 5 -2.44 -15.63 13.05
N PRO A 6 -3.41 -15.33 13.92
CA PRO A 6 -4.76 -14.96 13.49
C PRO A 6 -4.76 -13.58 12.83
N GLU A 7 -5.36 -13.51 11.63
CA GLU A 7 -5.76 -12.28 10.94
C GLU A 7 -6.55 -11.36 11.88
N GLY A 8 -6.04 -10.14 12.07
CA GLY A 8 -6.63 -9.13 12.92
C GLY A 8 -8.03 -8.73 12.46
N VAL A 9 -8.99 -8.97 13.33
CA VAL A 9 -10.41 -8.62 13.24
C VAL A 9 -10.62 -7.10 13.35
N TRP A 10 -11.40 -6.54 12.42
CA TRP A 10 -11.93 -5.17 12.42
C TRP A 10 -12.92 -4.95 13.59
N SER A 11 -12.82 -3.82 14.30
CA SER A 11 -13.87 -3.33 15.21
C SER A 11 -14.34 -1.94 14.76
N PRO A 12 -15.66 -1.68 14.66
CA PRO A 12 -16.19 -0.40 14.19
C PRO A 12 -16.32 0.55 15.39
N GLY A 13 -15.38 1.49 15.56
CA GLY A 13 -15.54 2.53 16.59
C GLY A 13 -14.27 3.09 17.23
N GLY A 14 -13.08 2.72 16.77
CA GLY A 14 -11.84 3.43 17.10
C GLY A 14 -11.43 4.32 15.93
N ILE A 15 -10.76 5.44 16.19
CA ILE A 15 -10.02 6.20 15.16
C ILE A 15 -9.30 5.17 14.30
N VAL A 16 -9.66 5.08 13.01
CA VAL A 16 -9.03 4.15 12.05
C VAL A 16 -7.59 4.61 11.89
N SER A 17 -6.75 4.17 12.83
CA SER A 17 -5.31 4.35 12.75
C SER A 17 -4.89 3.42 11.64
N TYR A 18 -4.50 4.02 10.52
CA TYR A 18 -4.01 3.29 9.36
C TYR A 18 -2.86 2.40 9.85
N PRO A 19 -2.99 1.06 9.80
CA PRO A 19 -1.98 0.19 10.36
C PRO A 19 -0.66 0.48 9.67
N LEU A 20 0.40 0.73 10.44
CA LEU A 20 1.71 1.14 9.93
C LEU A 20 2.24 0.17 8.85
N GLU A 21 1.86 -1.10 8.96
CA GLU A 21 2.15 -2.16 8.00
C GLU A 21 1.60 -1.88 6.59
N HIS A 22 0.48 -1.17 6.44
CA HIS A 22 -0.05 -0.77 5.14
C HIS A 22 0.84 0.28 4.48
N ILE A 23 1.33 1.27 5.22
CA ILE A 23 2.19 2.32 4.67
C ILE A 23 3.49 1.73 4.12
N PHE A 24 4.10 0.79 4.86
CA PHE A 24 5.32 0.12 4.38
C PHE A 24 5.09 -0.67 3.08
N LYS A 25 3.94 -1.34 2.95
CA LYS A 25 3.57 -2.05 1.73
C LYS A 25 3.35 -1.11 0.55
N GLU A 26 2.65 0.01 0.75
CA GLU A 26 2.42 1.02 -0.29
C GLU A 26 3.73 1.65 -0.77
N VAL A 27 4.62 2.01 0.16
CA VAL A 27 5.95 2.56 -0.16
C VAL A 27 6.79 1.54 -0.91
N ALA A 28 6.82 0.28 -0.45
CA ALA A 28 7.57 -0.78 -1.12
C ALA A 28 7.05 -1.03 -2.55
N PHE A 29 5.73 -1.02 -2.74
CA PHE A 29 5.10 -1.18 -4.05
C PHE A 29 5.50 -0.05 -5.02
N LEU A 30 5.38 1.21 -4.58
CA LEU A 30 5.74 2.36 -5.41
C LEU A 30 7.25 2.41 -5.70
N ALA A 31 8.09 2.15 -4.69
CA ALA A 31 9.54 2.12 -4.86
C ALA A 31 9.97 0.99 -5.83
N TYR A 32 9.34 -0.18 -5.76
CA TYR A 32 9.64 -1.30 -6.66
C TYR A 32 9.24 -1.01 -8.11
N HIS A 33 8.08 -0.38 -8.34
CA HIS A 33 7.58 -0.13 -9.70
C HIS A 33 8.18 1.11 -10.36
N PHE A 34 8.41 2.19 -9.62
CA PHE A 34 8.84 3.48 -10.20
C PHE A 34 10.24 3.92 -9.78
N HIS A 35 10.92 3.17 -8.90
CA HIS A 35 12.24 3.51 -8.38
C HIS A 35 12.28 4.88 -7.70
N TRP A 36 11.15 5.36 -7.19
CA TRP A 36 11.11 6.60 -6.42
C TRP A 36 11.86 6.45 -5.10
N PRO A 37 12.59 7.50 -4.68
CA PRO A 37 13.30 7.48 -3.42
C PRO A 37 12.30 7.33 -2.27
N ARG A 38 12.67 6.50 -1.30
CA ARG A 38 11.82 6.20 -0.13
C ARG A 38 11.43 7.46 0.62
N ASP A 39 12.34 8.41 0.74
CA ASP A 39 12.13 9.62 1.52
C ASP A 39 11.01 10.48 0.90
N ASP A 40 11.00 10.68 -0.41
CA ASP A 40 9.91 11.39 -1.11
C ASP A 40 8.54 10.71 -0.90
N LEU A 41 8.52 9.37 -0.90
CA LEU A 41 7.30 8.62 -0.62
C LEU A 41 6.84 8.81 0.81
N LEU A 42 7.75 8.88 1.78
CA LEU A 42 7.42 9.10 3.19
C LEU A 42 6.88 10.51 3.44
N GLU A 43 7.37 11.51 2.70
CA GLU A 43 6.89 12.91 2.75
C GLU A 43 5.47 13.09 2.19
N MET A 44 4.99 12.18 1.32
CA MET A 44 3.62 12.26 0.78
C MET A 44 2.56 12.08 1.87
N THR A 45 1.49 12.88 1.80
CA THR A 45 0.33 12.66 2.65
C THR A 45 -0.31 11.30 2.39
N HIS A 46 -1.03 10.79 3.38
CA HIS A 46 -1.73 9.50 3.26
C HIS A 46 -2.64 9.44 2.01
N ARG A 47 -3.35 10.54 1.71
CA ARG A 47 -4.26 10.63 0.55
C ARG A 47 -3.52 10.58 -0.78
N GLU A 48 -2.39 11.27 -0.89
CA GLU A 48 -1.59 11.29 -2.11
C GLU A 48 -1.03 9.90 -2.41
N ARG A 49 -0.46 9.24 -1.40
CA ARG A 49 0.09 7.89 -1.53
C ARG A 49 -0.97 6.90 -2.01
N HIS A 50 -2.16 6.96 -1.43
CA HIS A 50 -3.27 6.08 -1.79
C HIS A 50 -3.78 6.34 -3.22
N GLN A 51 -3.79 7.60 -3.68
CA GLN A 51 -4.11 7.93 -5.06
C GLN A 51 -3.08 7.32 -6.02
N TRP A 52 -1.79 7.50 -5.73
CA TRP A 52 -0.72 6.94 -6.57
C TRP A 52 -0.78 5.41 -6.65
N VAL A 53 -0.95 4.72 -5.53
CA VAL A 53 -1.09 3.25 -5.50
C VAL A 53 -2.24 2.79 -6.39
N ARG A 54 -3.38 3.49 -6.35
CA ARG A 54 -4.54 3.20 -7.20
C ARG A 54 -4.21 3.38 -8.69
N GLU A 55 -3.71 4.55 -9.09
CA GLU A 55 -3.38 4.84 -10.49
C GLU A 55 -2.39 3.82 -11.08
N VAL A 56 -1.35 3.49 -10.29
CA VAL A 56 -0.34 2.50 -10.68
C VAL A 56 -0.95 1.12 -10.87
N SER A 57 -1.83 0.71 -9.96
CA SER A 57 -2.52 -0.59 -10.06
C SER A 57 -3.42 -0.65 -11.31
N GLU A 58 -4.13 0.44 -11.63
CA GLU A 58 -4.96 0.53 -12.83
C GLU A 58 -4.12 0.48 -14.13
N ILE A 59 -2.95 1.13 -14.16
CA ILE A 59 -2.02 1.06 -15.29
C ILE A 59 -1.47 -0.36 -15.45
N ASN A 60 -1.01 -0.98 -14.37
CA ASN A 60 -0.45 -2.33 -14.39
C ASN A 60 -1.50 -3.36 -14.85
N GLU A 61 -2.75 -3.24 -14.40
CA GLU A 61 -3.84 -4.09 -14.88
C GLU A 61 -4.06 -3.94 -16.39
N LYS A 62 -4.08 -2.71 -16.92
CA LYS A 62 -4.29 -2.47 -18.36
C LYS A 62 -3.16 -3.05 -19.20
N ILE A 63 -1.91 -2.90 -18.75
CA ILE A 63 -0.74 -3.47 -19.43
C ILE A 63 -0.81 -5.00 -19.43
N ASN A 64 -1.13 -5.60 -18.27
CA ASN A 64 -1.21 -7.06 -18.15
C ASN A 64 -2.39 -7.67 -18.91
N LYS A 65 -3.52 -6.96 -19.04
CA LYS A 65 -4.69 -7.41 -19.84
C LYS A 65 -4.44 -7.37 -21.35
N THR A 66 -3.42 -6.63 -21.80
CA THR A 66 -3.06 -6.48 -23.22
C THR A 66 -1.99 -7.49 -23.66
N ARG A 67 -1.46 -8.28 -22.73
CA ARG A 67 -0.51 -9.37 -22.98
C ARG A 67 -1.20 -10.72 -23.00
#